data_AF-A0A8S2SGZ6-F1
#
_entry.id   AF-A0A8S2SGZ6-F1
#
_cell.length_a   1.000
_cell.length_b   1.000
_cell.length_c   1.000
_cell.angle_alpha   90.00
_cell.angle_beta   90.00
_cell.angle_gamma   90.00
#
_symmetry.space_group_name_H-M   'P 1'
#
loop_
_entity.id
_entity.type
_entity.pdbx_description
1 polymer ?
#
loop_
_entity_poly.entity_id
_entity_poly.type
_entity_poly.pdbx_seq_one_letter_code
_entity_poly.pdbx_strand_id
1 'polypeptide(L)'
;MAEPDRLVKMEIDYSSVVDQKLKDCDELMKDASKLNEALERLLPLEKQTRTAADAISTGRVLVAIIKYCYVGKQWEQMNEHIVTLSKRRSQLKQAITKMVQEAYELVEKTPDLDTKLKLIETLRNVTTGKIFVENERARLTKKLADIYEGQGKTKEAAEILQELQVETYGTMDRREKLEFLLEQMRLCLAKKDYIRTQIISKKINTKSFEDETSHDLKLKYYELMIEMDLHDKNYFDVCQHYKHYYDTPRIKQDAEKMKQALKHVVLYLTLSPYNNEQSDFLHRLFLDKNLEEVPKYKDLLQRFKTQELIHWKDILKHFENELKNGSKDDLATNVFAKTEDGKKSWDDFKIRVVEH
;
A
#
# COMPACT_ATOMS: atom_id res chain seq x y z
N MET A 1 -24.07 -15.43 5.86
CA MET A 1 -24.12 -16.85 6.28
C MET A 1 -22.90 -17.54 5.70
N ALA A 2 -21.86 -17.71 6.52
CA ALA A 2 -20.70 -18.52 6.16
C ALA A 2 -21.08 -19.98 6.40
N GLU A 3 -21.10 -20.80 5.35
CA GLU A 3 -21.19 -22.24 5.52
C GLU A 3 -19.92 -22.70 6.24
N PRO A 4 -20.03 -23.39 7.38
CA PRO A 4 -18.86 -23.95 8.06
C PRO A 4 -18.21 -24.96 7.13
N ASP A 5 -16.89 -24.86 7.02
CA ASP A 5 -15.99 -25.78 6.32
C ASP A 5 -16.42 -27.22 6.63
N ARG A 6 -17.18 -27.81 5.70
CA ARG A 6 -17.67 -29.17 5.82
C ARG A 6 -16.45 -30.02 5.55
N LEU A 7 -15.68 -30.31 6.60
CA LEU A 7 -14.60 -31.29 6.63
C LEU A 7 -15.07 -32.48 5.83
N VAL A 8 -14.56 -32.61 4.60
CA VAL A 8 -14.80 -33.78 3.77
C VAL A 8 -14.33 -34.95 4.63
N LYS A 9 -15.24 -35.85 4.99
CA LYS A 9 -14.90 -37.04 5.78
C LYS A 9 -13.68 -37.68 5.13
N MET A 10 -12.55 -37.72 5.85
CA MET A 10 -11.39 -38.49 5.43
C MET A 10 -11.87 -39.94 5.31
N GLU A 11 -11.91 -40.48 4.09
CA GLU A 11 -12.37 -41.85 3.88
C GLU A 11 -11.28 -42.85 4.30
N ILE A 12 -10.00 -42.49 4.16
CA ILE A 12 -8.83 -43.28 4.57
C ILE A 12 -7.69 -42.34 4.97
N ASP A 13 -7.13 -42.51 6.17
CA ASP A 13 -5.98 -41.75 6.64
C ASP A 13 -4.67 -42.40 6.16
N TYR A 14 -4.00 -41.75 5.20
CA TYR A 14 -2.72 -42.21 4.65
C TYR A 14 -1.51 -41.56 5.33
N SER A 15 -1.71 -40.82 6.43
CA SER A 15 -0.65 -40.08 7.13
C SER A 15 0.59 -40.94 7.43
N SER A 16 0.40 -42.15 7.94
CA SER A 16 1.50 -43.08 8.27
C SER A 16 2.29 -43.57 7.05
N VAL A 17 1.62 -43.83 5.94
CA VAL A 17 2.24 -44.25 4.67
C VAL A 17 3.00 -43.10 4.03
N VAL A 18 2.43 -41.89 4.12
CA VAL A 18 3.08 -40.67 3.66
C VAL A 18 4.30 -40.36 4.53
N ASP A 19 4.23 -40.52 5.84
CA ASP A 19 5.37 -40.30 6.74
C ASP A 19 6.54 -41.25 6.47
N GLN A 20 6.27 -42.53 6.22
CA GLN A 20 7.32 -43.49 5.87
C GLN A 20 7.96 -43.16 4.52
N LYS A 21 7.13 -42.94 3.49
CA LYS A 21 7.64 -42.61 2.15
C LYS A 21 8.33 -41.25 2.09
N LEU A 22 7.90 -40.27 2.88
CA LEU A 22 8.58 -38.98 3.00
C LEU A 22 9.95 -39.14 3.65
N LYS A 23 10.10 -39.98 4.69
CA LYS A 23 11.42 -40.29 5.27
C LYS A 23 12.34 -40.97 4.27
N ASP A 24 11.83 -41.94 3.51
CA ASP A 24 12.60 -42.60 2.46
C ASP A 24 13.02 -41.61 1.36
N CYS A 25 12.14 -40.68 0.99
CA CYS A 25 12.45 -39.62 0.03
C CYS A 25 13.43 -38.59 0.60
N ASP A 26 13.32 -38.23 1.88
CA ASP A 26 14.24 -37.33 2.57
C ASP A 26 15.66 -37.92 2.60
N GLU A 27 15.79 -39.24 2.76
CA GLU A 27 17.08 -39.93 2.69
C GLU A 27 17.64 -39.96 1.26
N LEU A 28 16.80 -40.19 0.25
CA LEU A 28 17.20 -40.16 -1.15
C LEU A 28 17.62 -38.75 -1.61
N MET A 29 17.02 -37.71 -1.04
CA MET A 29 17.29 -36.31 -1.36
C MET A 29 18.60 -35.77 -0.77
N LYS A 30 19.31 -36.56 0.06
CA LYS A 30 20.72 -36.28 0.42
C LYS A 30 21.63 -36.29 -0.81
N ASP A 31 21.26 -37.06 -1.83
CA ASP A 31 21.90 -37.07 -3.14
C ASP A 31 21.09 -36.21 -4.12
N ALA A 32 21.53 -34.98 -4.40
CA ALA A 32 20.81 -34.06 -5.30
C ALA A 32 20.56 -34.63 -6.72
N SER A 33 21.33 -35.64 -7.14
CA SER A 33 21.18 -36.32 -8.44
C SER A 33 19.97 -37.27 -8.53
N LYS A 34 19.29 -37.58 -7.43
CA LYS A 34 18.13 -38.50 -7.38
C LYS A 34 16.77 -37.79 -7.33
N LEU A 35 16.73 -36.48 -7.64
CA LEU A 35 15.50 -35.68 -7.64
C LEU A 35 14.37 -36.32 -8.44
N ASN A 36 14.65 -36.77 -9.67
CA ASN A 36 13.63 -37.36 -10.54
C ASN A 36 13.06 -38.66 -9.97
N GLU A 37 13.88 -39.49 -9.32
CA GLU A 37 13.43 -40.74 -8.70
C GLU A 37 12.54 -40.48 -7.48
N ALA A 38 12.87 -39.46 -6.67
CA ALA A 38 12.02 -39.03 -5.57
C ALA A 38 10.67 -38.49 -6.08
N LEU A 39 10.68 -37.68 -7.14
CA LEU A 39 9.45 -37.14 -7.75
C LEU A 39 8.58 -38.25 -8.35
N GLU A 40 9.17 -39.24 -9.01
CA GLU A 40 8.45 -40.42 -9.53
C GLU A 40 7.78 -41.26 -8.44
N ARG A 41 8.33 -41.27 -7.21
CA ARG A 41 7.70 -41.94 -6.06
C ARG A 41 6.57 -41.11 -5.43
N LEU A 42 6.68 -39.77 -5.47
CA LEU A 42 5.71 -38.86 -4.86
C LEU A 42 4.49 -38.59 -5.73
N LEU A 43 4.62 -38.57 -7.06
CA LEU A 43 3.49 -38.31 -7.97
C LEU A 43 2.38 -39.40 -7.91
N PRO A 44 2.68 -40.71 -7.80
CA PRO A 44 1.69 -41.74 -7.56
C PRO A 44 1.07 -41.63 -6.16
N LEU A 45 1.87 -41.26 -5.16
CA LEU A 45 1.40 -41.06 -3.78
C LEU A 45 0.41 -39.91 -3.71
N GLU A 46 0.70 -38.78 -4.38
CA GLU A 46 -0.23 -37.65 -4.53
C GLU A 46 -1.55 -38.10 -5.17
N LYS A 47 -1.49 -38.95 -6.21
CA LYS A 47 -2.70 -39.47 -6.85
C LYS A 47 -3.53 -40.31 -5.88
N GLN A 48 -2.90 -41.17 -5.08
CA GLN A 48 -3.58 -42.01 -4.08
C GLN A 48 -4.23 -41.17 -2.99
N THR A 49 -3.50 -40.23 -2.38
CA THR A 49 -4.02 -39.38 -1.30
C THR A 49 -5.10 -38.42 -1.78
N ARG A 50 -4.99 -37.91 -3.02
CA ARG A 50 -6.00 -37.06 -3.66
C ARG A 50 -7.29 -37.83 -3.93
N THR A 51 -7.20 -39.05 -4.47
CA THR A 51 -8.39 -39.90 -4.69
C THR A 51 -9.07 -40.29 -3.38
N ALA A 52 -8.30 -40.44 -2.30
CA ALA A 52 -8.81 -40.72 -0.96
C ALA A 52 -9.38 -39.48 -0.22
N ALA A 53 -9.40 -38.31 -0.87
CA ALA A 53 -9.85 -37.03 -0.31
C ALA A 53 -9.11 -36.59 0.98
N ASP A 54 -7.90 -37.11 1.23
CA ASP A 54 -7.07 -36.74 2.37
C ASP A 54 -6.32 -35.43 2.09
N ALA A 55 -6.93 -34.31 2.48
CA ALA A 55 -6.39 -32.97 2.25
C ALA A 55 -5.09 -32.70 3.01
N ILE A 56 -4.89 -33.34 4.17
CA ILE A 56 -3.73 -33.11 5.03
C ILE A 56 -2.52 -33.81 4.42
N SER A 57 -2.64 -35.11 4.12
CA SER A 57 -1.57 -35.90 3.54
C SER A 57 -1.22 -35.44 2.13
N THR A 58 -2.23 -35.12 1.31
CA THR A 58 -1.99 -34.55 -0.04
C THR A 58 -1.24 -33.23 0.06
N GLY A 59 -1.61 -32.35 1.00
CA GLY A 59 -0.89 -31.11 1.25
C GLY A 59 0.58 -31.35 1.61
N ARG A 60 0.88 -32.32 2.48
CA ARG A 60 2.26 -32.66 2.87
C ARG A 60 3.08 -33.19 1.70
N VAL A 61 2.50 -34.04 0.85
CA VAL A 61 3.16 -34.56 -0.36
C VAL A 61 3.47 -33.42 -1.34
N LEU A 62 2.53 -32.49 -1.56
CA LEU A 62 2.76 -31.33 -2.42
C LEU A 62 3.88 -30.42 -1.88
N VAL A 63 3.91 -30.19 -0.57
CA VAL A 63 4.97 -29.42 0.09
C VAL A 63 6.33 -30.11 -0.05
N ALA A 64 6.38 -31.43 0.11
CA ALA A 64 7.61 -32.20 -0.07
C ALA A 64 8.14 -32.11 -1.50
N ILE A 65 7.27 -32.24 -2.52
CA ILE A 65 7.64 -32.07 -3.93
C ILE A 65 8.32 -30.70 -4.15
N ILE A 66 7.77 -29.63 -3.61
CA ILE A 66 8.36 -28.28 -3.73
C ILE A 66 9.69 -28.18 -2.99
N LYS A 67 9.77 -28.70 -1.76
CA LYS A 67 11.02 -28.69 -0.96
C LYS A 67 12.13 -29.49 -1.64
N TYR A 68 11.81 -30.59 -2.28
CA TYR A 68 12.79 -31.39 -3.01
C TYR A 68 13.29 -30.68 -4.26
N CYS A 69 12.41 -30.04 -5.03
CA CYS A 69 12.83 -29.20 -6.16
C CYS A 69 13.73 -28.04 -5.71
N TYR A 70 13.49 -27.48 -4.52
CA TYR A 70 14.36 -26.48 -3.91
C TYR A 70 15.75 -27.03 -3.57
N VAL A 71 15.83 -28.19 -2.91
CA VAL A 71 17.11 -28.86 -2.57
C VAL A 71 17.89 -29.24 -3.82
N GLY A 72 17.21 -29.71 -4.87
CA GLY A 72 17.81 -30.01 -6.16
C GLY A 72 18.26 -28.78 -6.96
N LYS A 73 17.93 -27.55 -6.51
CA LYS A 73 18.12 -26.27 -7.22
C LYS A 73 17.48 -26.23 -8.62
N GLN A 74 16.47 -27.08 -8.87
CA GLN A 74 15.80 -27.18 -10.17
C GLN A 74 14.49 -26.37 -10.15
N TRP A 75 14.63 -25.06 -10.26
CA TRP A 75 13.53 -24.10 -10.19
C TRP A 75 12.53 -24.21 -11.36
N GLU A 76 13.01 -24.58 -12.55
CA GLU A 76 12.13 -24.72 -13.73
C GLU A 76 11.19 -25.92 -13.58
N GLN A 77 11.70 -27.07 -13.15
CA GLN A 77 10.87 -28.23 -12.84
C GLN A 77 9.88 -27.95 -11.71
N MET A 78 10.27 -27.14 -10.71
CA MET A 78 9.35 -26.71 -9.66
C MET A 78 8.17 -25.93 -10.23
N ASN A 79 8.41 -24.97 -11.12
CA ASN A 79 7.35 -24.18 -11.76
C ASN A 79 6.41 -25.06 -12.59
N GLU A 80 6.94 -26.00 -13.38
CA GLU A 80 6.14 -26.95 -14.16
C GLU A 80 5.28 -27.85 -13.27
N HIS A 81 5.83 -28.33 -12.15
CA HIS A 81 5.08 -29.13 -11.18
C HIS A 81 4.00 -28.31 -10.48
N ILE A 82 4.26 -27.07 -10.09
CA ILE A 82 3.25 -26.18 -9.49
C ILE A 82 2.08 -25.96 -10.48
N VAL A 83 2.38 -25.72 -11.76
CA VAL A 83 1.35 -25.55 -12.80
C VAL A 83 0.57 -26.86 -13.01
N THR A 84 1.27 -27.99 -13.15
CA THR A 84 0.64 -29.29 -13.38
C THR A 84 -0.24 -29.71 -12.20
N LEU A 85 0.29 -29.67 -10.98
CA LEU A 85 -0.40 -30.09 -9.75
C LEU A 85 -1.62 -29.21 -9.45
N SER A 86 -1.55 -27.92 -9.79
CA SER A 86 -2.66 -27.00 -9.61
C SER A 86 -3.77 -27.09 -10.66
N LYS A 87 -3.47 -27.66 -11.84
CA LYS A 87 -4.44 -27.94 -12.92
C LYS A 87 -5.06 -29.35 -12.84
N ARG A 88 -4.57 -30.23 -11.96
CA ARG A 88 -5.12 -31.59 -11.81
C ARG A 88 -6.59 -31.54 -11.39
N ARG A 89 -7.44 -32.31 -12.08
CA ARG A 89 -8.87 -32.44 -11.78
C ARG A 89 -9.07 -32.96 -10.34
N SER A 90 -10.01 -32.38 -9.60
CA SER A 90 -10.34 -32.78 -8.22
C SER A 90 -9.20 -32.59 -7.21
N GLN A 91 -8.30 -31.63 -7.43
CA GLN A 91 -7.32 -31.28 -6.40
C GLN A 91 -7.98 -30.57 -5.22
N LEU A 92 -7.54 -30.90 -4.00
CA LEU A 92 -8.13 -30.40 -2.77
C LEU A 92 -7.68 -28.95 -2.50
N LYS A 93 -8.64 -28.07 -2.15
CA LYS A 93 -8.39 -26.63 -1.93
C LYS A 93 -7.34 -26.38 -0.84
N GLN A 94 -7.46 -27.08 0.28
CA GLN A 94 -6.52 -26.98 1.41
C GLN A 94 -5.10 -27.42 1.01
N ALA A 95 -4.97 -28.45 0.15
CA ALA A 95 -3.67 -28.94 -0.32
C ALA A 95 -2.98 -27.90 -1.22
N ILE A 96 -3.71 -27.26 -2.14
CA ILE A 96 -3.19 -26.15 -2.97
C ILE A 96 -2.77 -24.96 -2.10
N THR A 97 -3.56 -24.64 -1.07
CA THR A 97 -3.25 -23.51 -0.17
C THR A 97 -1.90 -23.72 0.52
N LYS A 98 -1.69 -24.90 1.13
CA LYS A 98 -0.40 -25.25 1.77
C LYS A 98 0.77 -25.26 0.77
N MET A 99 0.53 -25.78 -0.44
CA MET A 99 1.52 -25.79 -1.51
C MET A 99 1.96 -24.37 -1.90
N VAL A 100 1.01 -23.44 -2.05
CA VAL A 100 1.28 -22.03 -2.41
C VAL A 100 1.96 -21.28 -1.27
N GLN A 101 1.57 -21.52 -0.01
CA GLN A 101 2.21 -20.91 1.17
C GLN A 101 3.67 -21.31 1.31
N GLU A 102 3.99 -22.59 1.14
CA GLU A 102 5.38 -23.06 1.18
C GLU A 102 6.18 -22.56 -0.03
N ALA A 103 5.58 -22.50 -1.21
CA ALA A 103 6.22 -21.85 -2.36
C ALA A 103 6.49 -20.35 -2.09
N TYR A 104 5.58 -19.65 -1.42
CA TYR A 104 5.73 -18.24 -1.04
C TYR A 104 6.91 -18.02 -0.08
N GLU A 105 7.08 -18.87 0.94
CA GLU A 105 8.23 -18.79 1.85
C GLU A 105 9.56 -19.03 1.12
N LEU A 106 9.56 -19.93 0.13
CA LEU A 106 10.74 -20.23 -0.67
C LEU A 106 11.12 -19.11 -1.64
N VAL A 107 10.16 -18.27 -2.08
CA VAL A 107 10.43 -17.07 -2.91
C VAL A 107 11.43 -16.14 -2.21
N GLU A 108 11.41 -16.05 -0.88
CA GLU A 108 12.36 -15.21 -0.12
C GLU A 108 13.78 -15.79 -0.08
N LYS A 109 13.91 -17.11 -0.16
CA LYS A 109 15.19 -17.84 -0.08
C LYS A 109 15.81 -18.11 -1.45
N THR A 110 15.29 -17.50 -2.50
CA THR A 110 15.84 -17.62 -3.86
C THR A 110 17.15 -16.82 -3.98
N PRO A 111 18.19 -17.40 -4.61
CA PRO A 111 19.47 -16.71 -4.77
C PRO A 111 19.46 -15.66 -5.89
N ASP A 112 18.69 -15.90 -6.97
CA ASP A 112 18.73 -15.09 -8.20
C ASP A 112 17.43 -14.32 -8.45
N LEU A 113 17.56 -13.05 -8.84
CA LEU A 113 16.43 -12.16 -9.14
C LEU A 113 15.53 -12.70 -10.27
N ASP A 114 16.11 -13.31 -11.30
CA ASP A 114 15.35 -13.88 -12.43
C ASP A 114 14.56 -15.12 -12.03
N THR A 115 15.13 -15.98 -11.17
CA THR A 115 14.41 -17.15 -10.64
C THR A 115 13.25 -16.72 -9.74
N LYS A 116 13.45 -15.66 -8.97
CA LYS A 116 12.42 -15.03 -8.14
C LYS A 116 11.26 -14.50 -8.99
N LEU A 117 11.55 -13.80 -10.08
CA LEU A 117 10.53 -13.28 -11.01
C LEU A 117 9.72 -14.42 -11.65
N LYS A 118 10.39 -15.43 -12.24
CA LYS A 118 9.72 -16.58 -12.86
C LYS A 118 8.81 -17.33 -11.88
N LEU A 119 9.25 -17.52 -10.63
CA LEU A 119 8.46 -18.18 -9.60
C LEU A 119 7.23 -17.35 -9.20
N ILE A 120 7.40 -16.04 -9.01
CA ILE A 120 6.29 -15.15 -8.67
C ILE A 120 5.25 -15.12 -9.80
N GLU A 121 5.67 -15.01 -11.06
CA GLU A 121 4.77 -15.06 -12.21
C GLU A 121 4.01 -16.39 -12.28
N THR A 122 4.70 -17.50 -12.07
CA THR A 122 4.09 -18.83 -12.06
C THR A 122 3.03 -18.94 -10.95
N LEU A 123 3.34 -18.46 -9.74
CA LEU A 123 2.41 -18.44 -8.61
C LEU A 123 1.23 -17.49 -8.86
N ARG A 124 1.43 -16.32 -9.45
CA ARG A 124 0.35 -15.39 -9.86
C ARG A 124 -0.59 -16.06 -10.86
N ASN A 125 -0.05 -16.75 -11.87
CA ASN A 125 -0.83 -17.47 -12.87
C ASN A 125 -1.67 -18.59 -12.24
N VAL A 126 -1.07 -19.37 -11.34
CA VAL A 126 -1.73 -20.52 -10.68
C VAL A 126 -2.80 -20.10 -9.67
N THR A 127 -2.66 -18.92 -9.08
CA THR A 127 -3.61 -18.36 -8.10
C THR A 127 -4.74 -17.56 -8.75
N THR A 128 -4.70 -17.31 -10.07
CA THR A 128 -5.80 -16.63 -10.77
C THR A 128 -7.12 -17.41 -10.66
N GLY A 129 -8.20 -16.70 -10.30
CA GLY A 129 -9.56 -17.27 -10.19
C GLY A 129 -9.81 -18.18 -8.97
N LYS A 130 -8.86 -18.27 -8.02
CA LYS A 130 -8.99 -19.12 -6.82
C LYS A 130 -9.17 -18.28 -5.55
N ILE A 131 -10.41 -18.13 -5.12
CA ILE A 131 -10.82 -17.29 -3.97
C ILE A 131 -10.03 -17.62 -2.69
N PHE A 132 -9.72 -18.89 -2.45
CA PHE A 132 -9.05 -19.35 -1.23
C PHE A 132 -7.54 -19.01 -1.13
N VAL A 133 -6.92 -18.52 -2.21
CA VAL A 133 -5.51 -18.09 -2.24
C VAL A 133 -5.34 -16.63 -2.70
N GLU A 134 -6.42 -15.84 -2.64
CA GLU A 134 -6.40 -14.43 -3.06
C GLU A 134 -5.48 -13.56 -2.20
N ASN A 135 -5.43 -13.80 -0.89
CA ASN A 135 -4.53 -13.08 0.02
C ASN A 135 -3.06 -13.31 -0.36
N GLU A 136 -2.68 -14.57 -0.62
CA GLU A 136 -1.30 -14.90 -1.03
C GLU A 136 -0.95 -14.30 -2.41
N ARG A 137 -1.91 -14.30 -3.34
CA ARG A 137 -1.75 -13.64 -4.64
C ARG A 137 -1.52 -12.13 -4.47
N ALA A 138 -2.26 -11.47 -3.57
CA ALA A 138 -2.07 -10.06 -3.31
C ALA A 138 -0.66 -9.77 -2.78
N ARG A 139 -0.21 -10.53 -1.78
CA ARG A 139 1.14 -10.42 -1.20
C ARG A 139 2.26 -10.67 -2.22
N LEU A 140 2.10 -11.68 -3.08
CA LEU A 140 3.04 -11.96 -4.17
C LEU A 140 3.12 -10.80 -5.17
N THR A 141 1.98 -10.20 -5.46
CA THR A 141 1.88 -9.09 -6.41
C THR A 141 2.50 -7.81 -5.84
N LYS A 142 2.36 -7.57 -4.53
CA LYS A 142 3.07 -6.48 -3.84
C LYS A 142 4.58 -6.65 -3.99
N LYS A 143 5.12 -7.82 -3.66
CA LYS A 143 6.54 -8.14 -3.82
C LYS A 143 7.02 -7.97 -5.26
N LEU A 144 6.20 -8.33 -6.24
CA LEU A 144 6.52 -8.14 -7.65
C LEU A 144 6.60 -6.65 -8.01
N ALA A 145 5.65 -5.84 -7.53
CA ALA A 145 5.66 -4.39 -7.72
C ALA A 145 6.91 -3.74 -7.11
N ASP A 146 7.30 -4.15 -5.89
CA ASP A 146 8.51 -3.65 -5.22
C ASP A 146 9.78 -3.98 -6.03
N ILE A 147 9.86 -5.17 -6.63
CA ILE A 147 10.99 -5.56 -7.48
C ILE A 147 11.03 -4.70 -8.75
N TYR A 148 9.89 -4.51 -9.43
CA TYR A 148 9.83 -3.67 -10.62
C TYR A 148 10.14 -2.21 -10.32
N GLU A 149 9.72 -1.70 -9.17
CA GLU A 149 10.08 -0.37 -8.70
C GLU A 149 11.59 -0.24 -8.47
N GLY A 150 12.23 -1.23 -7.83
CA GLY A 150 13.68 -1.28 -7.66
C GLY A 150 14.45 -1.33 -8.99
N GLN A 151 13.84 -1.86 -10.05
CA GLN A 151 14.38 -1.85 -11.41
C GLN A 151 14.07 -0.55 -12.19
N GLY A 152 13.38 0.41 -11.58
CA GLY A 152 12.94 1.66 -12.23
C GLY A 152 11.72 1.50 -13.15
N LYS A 153 11.08 0.33 -13.19
CA LYS A 153 9.88 0.04 -13.98
C LYS A 153 8.60 0.39 -13.23
N THR A 154 8.50 1.64 -12.78
CA THR A 154 7.37 2.14 -11.97
C THR A 154 6.02 2.02 -12.67
N LYS A 155 5.98 2.14 -14.00
CA LYS A 155 4.75 2.01 -14.80
C LYS A 155 4.17 0.59 -14.75
N GLU A 156 5.03 -0.41 -14.93
CA GLU A 156 4.64 -1.83 -14.89
C GLU A 156 4.20 -2.21 -13.47
N ALA A 157 4.94 -1.75 -12.45
CA ALA A 157 4.59 -1.94 -11.04
C ALA A 157 3.18 -1.40 -10.71
N ALA A 158 2.88 -0.18 -11.18
CA ALA A 158 1.57 0.45 -10.97
C ALA A 158 0.44 -0.33 -11.64
N GLU A 159 0.61 -0.77 -12.89
CA GLU A 159 -0.41 -1.52 -13.63
C GLU A 159 -0.71 -2.87 -12.99
N ILE A 160 0.34 -3.60 -12.63
CA ILE A 160 0.23 -4.92 -11.97
C ILE A 160 -0.48 -4.82 -10.62
N LEU A 161 -0.16 -3.78 -9.83
CA LEU A 161 -0.80 -3.59 -8.52
C LEU A 161 -2.27 -3.14 -8.69
N GLN A 162 -2.59 -2.36 -9.73
CA GLN A 162 -3.95 -1.89 -10.04
C GLN A 162 -4.90 -3.01 -10.50
N GLU A 163 -4.40 -4.07 -11.15
CA GLU A 163 -5.22 -5.22 -11.54
C GLU A 163 -5.88 -5.92 -10.34
N LEU A 164 -5.29 -5.79 -9.16
CA LEU A 164 -5.82 -6.37 -7.93
C LEU A 164 -6.84 -5.44 -7.28
N GLN A 165 -8.09 -5.88 -7.28
CA GLN A 165 -9.19 -5.21 -6.57
C GLN A 165 -9.27 -5.67 -5.11
N VAL A 166 -8.27 -5.29 -4.31
CA VAL A 166 -8.11 -5.71 -2.91
C VAL A 166 -9.28 -5.31 -1.99
N GLU A 167 -10.08 -4.32 -2.38
CA GLU A 167 -11.31 -3.91 -1.68
C GLU A 167 -12.34 -5.05 -1.58
N THR A 168 -12.38 -5.93 -2.57
CA THR A 168 -13.36 -7.01 -2.67
C THR A 168 -12.99 -8.22 -1.80
N TYR A 169 -11.76 -8.30 -1.31
CA TYR A 169 -11.26 -9.47 -0.57
C TYR A 169 -11.79 -9.48 0.85
N GLY A 170 -12.90 -10.19 1.09
CA GLY A 170 -13.55 -10.26 2.41
C GLY A 170 -12.65 -10.82 3.52
N THR A 171 -11.69 -11.68 3.18
CA THR A 171 -10.81 -12.39 4.13
C THR A 171 -9.50 -11.66 4.46
N MET A 172 -9.23 -10.51 3.84
CA MET A 172 -8.00 -9.77 4.08
C MET A 172 -8.18 -8.76 5.22
N ASP A 173 -7.14 -8.61 6.04
CA ASP A 173 -7.15 -7.69 7.18
C ASP A 173 -7.36 -6.25 6.72
N ARG A 174 -8.13 -5.48 7.50
CA ARG A 174 -8.46 -4.08 7.18
C ARG A 174 -7.21 -3.21 7.04
N ARG A 175 -6.22 -3.41 7.91
CA ARG A 175 -4.94 -2.70 7.85
C ARG A 175 -4.17 -3.03 6.59
N GLU A 176 -4.05 -4.32 6.26
CA GLU A 176 -3.35 -4.79 5.06
C GLU A 176 -4.02 -4.20 3.80
N LYS A 177 -5.35 -4.17 3.74
CA LYS A 177 -6.11 -3.48 2.67
C LYS A 177 -5.73 -2.03 2.51
N LEU A 178 -5.67 -1.27 3.60
CA LEU A 178 -5.29 0.15 3.56
C LEU A 178 -3.86 0.32 3.07
N GLU A 179 -2.92 -0.51 3.54
CA GLU A 179 -1.53 -0.48 3.07
C GLU A 179 -1.43 -0.74 1.56
N PHE A 180 -2.20 -1.70 1.03
CA PHE A 180 -2.27 -1.95 -0.41
C PHE A 180 -2.81 -0.76 -1.19
N LEU A 181 -3.91 -0.15 -0.73
CA LEU A 181 -4.50 1.01 -1.41
C LEU A 181 -3.57 2.23 -1.40
N LEU A 182 -2.85 2.45 -0.30
CA LEU A 182 -1.87 3.53 -0.20
C LEU A 182 -0.66 3.32 -1.12
N GLU A 183 -0.16 2.09 -1.22
CA GLU A 183 0.91 1.79 -2.19
C GLU A 183 0.44 1.95 -3.64
N GLN A 184 -0.81 1.56 -3.94
CA GLN A 184 -1.40 1.84 -5.25
C GLN A 184 -1.44 3.35 -5.53
N MET A 185 -1.88 4.18 -4.56
CA MET A 185 -1.88 5.63 -4.72
C MET A 185 -0.47 6.18 -4.96
N ARG A 186 0.52 5.76 -4.17
CA ARG A 186 1.92 6.20 -4.31
C ARG A 186 2.48 5.88 -5.70
N LEU A 187 2.27 4.67 -6.20
CA LEU A 187 2.73 4.27 -7.53
C LEU A 187 1.97 5.02 -8.65
N CYS A 188 0.69 5.33 -8.47
CA CYS A 188 -0.07 6.17 -9.42
C CYS A 188 0.48 7.60 -9.47
N LEU A 189 0.81 8.18 -8.32
CA LEU A 189 1.42 9.51 -8.22
C LEU A 189 2.81 9.53 -8.87
N ALA A 190 3.62 8.50 -8.66
CA ALA A 190 4.91 8.35 -9.36
C ALA A 190 4.74 8.28 -10.89
N LYS A 191 3.64 7.70 -11.39
CA LYS A 191 3.27 7.68 -12.82
C LYS A 191 2.66 9.01 -13.31
N LYS A 192 2.36 9.95 -12.40
CA LYS A 192 1.58 11.18 -12.64
C LYS A 192 0.16 10.92 -13.14
N ASP A 193 -0.44 9.82 -12.70
CA ASP A 193 -1.81 9.44 -13.02
C ASP A 193 -2.77 9.90 -11.91
N TYR A 194 -3.10 11.19 -11.92
CA TYR A 194 -3.90 11.84 -10.87
C TYR A 194 -5.36 11.37 -10.87
N ILE A 195 -5.95 11.11 -12.05
CA ILE A 195 -7.33 10.63 -12.18
C ILE A 195 -7.49 9.29 -11.46
N ARG A 196 -6.56 8.34 -11.67
CA ARG A 196 -6.62 7.05 -10.97
C ARG A 196 -6.37 7.19 -9.48
N THR A 197 -5.48 8.09 -9.07
CA THR A 197 -5.23 8.39 -7.65
C THR A 197 -6.51 8.88 -6.96
N GLN A 198 -7.27 9.78 -7.60
CA GLN A 198 -8.58 10.25 -7.10
C GLN A 198 -9.64 9.14 -7.03
N ILE A 199 -9.60 8.17 -7.95
CA ILE A 199 -10.52 7.03 -7.90
C ILE A 199 -10.18 6.14 -6.70
N ILE A 200 -8.89 5.88 -6.46
CA ILE A 200 -8.42 5.06 -5.34
C ILE A 200 -8.67 5.75 -3.99
N SER A 201 -8.49 7.07 -3.89
CA SER A 201 -8.78 7.79 -2.63
C SER A 201 -10.24 7.66 -2.20
N LYS A 202 -11.19 7.68 -3.15
CA LYS A 202 -12.63 7.47 -2.87
C LYS A 202 -12.96 6.06 -2.36
N LYS A 203 -12.08 5.09 -2.60
CA LYS A 203 -12.23 3.71 -2.14
C LYS A 203 -11.77 3.51 -0.69
N ILE A 204 -10.96 4.44 -0.18
CA ILE A 204 -10.49 4.44 1.20
C ILE A 204 -11.56 5.10 2.08
N ASN A 205 -12.09 4.34 3.04
CA ASN A 205 -13.02 4.90 4.03
C ASN A 205 -12.24 5.61 5.14
N THR A 206 -12.41 6.92 5.26
CA THR A 206 -11.71 7.78 6.24
C THR A 206 -12.00 7.41 7.70
N LYS A 207 -13.13 6.75 7.99
CA LYS A 207 -13.45 6.24 9.33
C LYS A 207 -12.47 5.15 9.80
N SER A 208 -11.83 4.45 8.86
CA SER A 208 -10.85 3.39 9.17
C SER A 208 -9.55 3.95 9.77
N PHE A 209 -9.37 5.28 9.74
CA PHE A 209 -8.21 5.98 10.27
C PHE A 209 -8.43 6.56 11.68
N GLU A 210 -9.57 6.29 12.32
CA GLU A 210 -9.85 6.70 13.69
C GLU A 210 -9.15 5.80 14.72
N ASP A 211 -8.74 4.58 14.33
CA ASP A 211 -8.02 3.65 15.17
C ASP A 211 -6.57 4.13 15.42
N GLU A 212 -6.11 4.12 16.68
CA GLU A 212 -4.75 4.59 17.02
C GLU A 212 -3.64 3.83 16.28
N THR A 213 -3.87 2.55 15.96
CA THR A 213 -2.90 1.72 15.23
C THR A 213 -2.73 2.16 13.79
N SER A 214 -3.72 2.82 13.18
CA SER A 214 -3.71 3.25 11.77
C SER A 214 -3.28 4.69 11.57
N HIS A 215 -2.88 5.41 12.64
CA HIS A 215 -2.37 6.79 12.53
C HIS A 215 -1.21 6.91 11.53
N ASP A 216 -0.30 5.94 11.46
CA ASP A 216 0.83 5.99 10.51
C ASP A 216 0.38 5.92 9.06
N LEU A 217 -0.69 5.16 8.79
CA LEU A 217 -1.31 5.05 7.48
C LEU A 217 -2.11 6.31 7.14
N LYS A 218 -2.76 6.91 8.16
CA LYS A 218 -3.46 8.18 8.03
C LYS A 218 -2.52 9.31 7.61
N LEU A 219 -1.33 9.40 8.21
CA LEU A 219 -0.32 10.39 7.84
C LEU A 219 0.11 10.24 6.39
N LYS A 220 0.50 9.02 5.99
CA LYS A 220 0.85 8.71 4.60
C LYS A 220 -0.28 9.02 3.62
N TYR A 221 -1.53 8.70 3.98
CA TYR A 221 -2.70 9.00 3.16
C TYR A 221 -2.83 10.49 2.88
N TYR A 222 -2.80 11.33 3.93
CA TYR A 222 -2.94 12.77 3.74
C TYR A 222 -1.75 13.39 3.02
N GLU A 223 -0.53 12.90 3.23
CA GLU A 223 0.65 13.34 2.47
C GLU A 223 0.48 13.10 0.96
N LEU A 224 -0.01 11.91 0.56
CA LEU A 224 -0.27 11.59 -0.85
C LEU A 224 -1.45 12.41 -1.42
N MET A 225 -2.49 12.64 -0.62
CA MET A 225 -3.62 13.50 -1.03
C MET A 225 -3.18 14.94 -1.25
N ILE A 226 -2.35 15.49 -0.35
CA ILE A 226 -1.81 16.85 -0.49
C ILE A 226 -1.01 16.97 -1.79
N GLU A 227 -0.14 16.01 -2.11
CA GLU A 227 0.64 16.02 -3.35
C GLU A 227 -0.26 16.03 -4.60
N MET A 228 -1.34 15.25 -4.56
CA MET A 228 -2.33 15.17 -5.64
C MET A 228 -3.11 16.50 -5.81
N ASP A 229 -3.70 17.02 -4.74
CA ASP A 229 -4.55 18.21 -4.81
C ASP A 229 -3.75 19.50 -5.06
N LEU A 230 -2.46 19.51 -4.69
CA LEU A 230 -1.55 20.60 -5.02
C LEU A 230 -1.28 20.67 -6.52
N HIS A 231 -1.19 19.53 -7.21
CA HIS A 231 -1.09 19.50 -8.67
C HIS A 231 -2.34 20.08 -9.34
N ASP A 232 -3.53 19.74 -8.84
CA ASP A 232 -4.81 20.21 -9.37
C ASP A 232 -5.15 21.64 -8.92
N LYS A 233 -4.31 22.24 -8.06
CA LYS A 233 -4.47 23.58 -7.47
C LYS A 233 -5.75 23.77 -6.65
N ASN A 234 -6.26 22.68 -6.08
CA ASN A 234 -7.40 22.72 -5.18
C ASN A 234 -6.93 23.11 -3.77
N TYR A 235 -6.57 24.39 -3.60
CA TYR A 235 -5.97 24.89 -2.35
C TYR A 235 -6.86 24.71 -1.12
N PHE A 236 -8.18 24.74 -1.28
CA PHE A 236 -9.11 24.52 -0.16
C PHE A 236 -9.10 23.06 0.33
N ASP A 237 -9.07 22.08 -0.58
CA ASP A 237 -9.01 20.66 -0.22
C ASP A 237 -7.67 20.32 0.44
N VAL A 238 -6.57 20.88 -0.08
CA VAL A 238 -5.25 20.81 0.55
C VAL A 238 -5.30 21.32 1.99
N CYS A 239 -5.97 22.46 2.23
CA CYS A 239 -6.16 23.02 3.57
C CYS A 239 -6.92 22.06 4.50
N GLN A 240 -8.00 21.44 4.03
CA GLN A 240 -8.74 20.43 4.80
C GLN A 240 -7.87 19.20 5.12
N HIS A 241 -7.08 18.72 4.17
CA HIS A 241 -6.16 17.59 4.37
C HIS A 241 -5.08 17.90 5.40
N TYR A 242 -4.49 19.09 5.36
CA TYR A 242 -3.56 19.55 6.40
C TYR A 242 -4.23 19.72 7.77
N LYS A 243 -5.52 20.08 7.83
CA LYS A 243 -6.25 20.13 9.10
C LYS A 243 -6.44 18.73 9.70
N HIS A 244 -6.80 17.74 8.88
CA HIS A 244 -6.88 16.35 9.33
C HIS A 244 -5.51 15.77 9.72
N TYR A 245 -4.44 16.18 9.03
CA TYR A 245 -3.07 15.89 9.40
C TYR A 245 -2.79 16.47 10.81
N TYR A 246 -3.02 17.77 11.00
CA TYR A 246 -2.89 18.45 12.30
C TYR A 246 -3.73 17.82 13.41
N ASP A 247 -4.94 17.36 13.11
CA ASP A 247 -5.83 16.79 14.12
C ASP A 247 -5.38 15.44 14.67
N THR A 248 -4.42 14.79 14.00
CA THR A 248 -3.88 13.49 14.41
C THR A 248 -3.10 13.60 15.73
N PRO A 249 -3.43 12.79 16.76
CA PRO A 249 -2.81 12.88 18.09
C PRO A 249 -1.28 12.80 18.08
N ARG A 250 -0.71 11.97 17.18
CA ARG A 250 0.74 11.80 17.03
C ARG A 250 1.47 13.09 16.60
N ILE A 251 0.78 13.97 15.87
CA ILE A 251 1.33 15.27 15.45
C ILE A 251 1.11 16.32 16.52
N LYS A 252 -0.02 16.29 17.24
CA LYS A 252 -0.28 17.19 18.37
C LYS A 252 0.74 17.06 19.50
N GLN A 253 1.37 15.89 19.64
CA GLN A 253 2.45 15.66 20.60
C GLN A 253 3.80 16.26 20.17
N ASP A 254 4.01 16.51 18.87
CA ASP A 254 5.24 17.03 18.30
C ASP A 254 5.07 18.51 17.94
N ALA A 255 5.58 19.40 18.79
CA ALA A 255 5.38 20.84 18.67
C ALA A 255 5.92 21.43 17.35
N GLU A 256 6.99 20.86 16.77
CA GLU A 256 7.57 21.35 15.52
C GLU A 256 6.67 21.01 14.32
N LYS A 257 6.24 19.74 14.22
CA LYS A 257 5.34 19.30 13.14
C LYS A 257 3.97 19.92 13.25
N MET A 258 3.49 20.11 14.47
CA MET A 258 2.24 20.83 14.74
C MET A 258 2.30 22.26 14.18
N LYS A 259 3.38 23.00 14.48
CA LYS A 259 3.58 24.36 13.96
C LYS A 259 3.69 24.38 12.44
N GLN A 260 4.42 23.44 11.85
CA GLN A 260 4.53 23.34 10.39
C GLN A 260 3.17 23.07 9.74
N ALA A 261 2.41 22.09 10.23
CA ALA A 261 1.08 21.77 9.73
C ALA A 261 0.14 22.98 9.82
N LEU A 262 0.10 23.68 10.96
CA LEU A 262 -0.68 24.91 11.13
C LEU A 262 -0.30 25.98 10.10
N LYS A 263 1.00 26.22 9.89
CA LYS A 263 1.47 27.17 8.88
C LYS A 263 0.96 26.79 7.49
N HIS A 264 1.05 25.51 7.10
CA HIS A 264 0.52 25.06 5.83
C HIS A 264 -0.99 25.32 5.70
N VAL A 265 -1.78 25.01 6.72
CA VAL A 265 -3.22 25.29 6.74
C VAL A 265 -3.50 26.77 6.50
N VAL A 266 -2.81 27.66 7.22
CA VAL A 266 -2.99 29.12 7.06
C VAL A 266 -2.68 29.57 5.63
N LEU A 267 -1.55 29.13 5.07
CA LEU A 267 -1.13 29.57 3.74
C LEU A 267 -2.11 29.10 2.66
N TYR A 268 -2.48 27.81 2.65
CA TYR A 268 -3.41 27.29 1.66
C TYR A 268 -4.82 27.88 1.80
N LEU A 269 -5.23 28.24 3.02
CA LEU A 269 -6.49 28.95 3.23
C LEU A 269 -6.47 30.36 2.62
N THR A 270 -5.35 31.09 2.73
CA THR A 270 -5.22 32.41 2.08
C THR A 270 -5.08 32.35 0.55
N LEU A 271 -4.62 31.22 0.01
CA LEU A 271 -4.54 30.96 -1.43
C LEU A 271 -5.89 30.55 -2.04
N SER A 272 -6.75 29.95 -1.23
CA SER A 272 -8.07 29.49 -1.67
C SER A 272 -8.99 30.67 -2.03
N PRO A 273 -9.83 30.54 -3.07
CA PRO A 273 -10.81 31.56 -3.44
C PRO A 273 -11.82 31.80 -2.31
N TYR A 274 -12.39 33.01 -2.25
CA TYR A 274 -13.48 33.30 -1.33
C TYR A 274 -14.69 32.42 -1.62
N ASN A 275 -15.05 31.61 -0.63
CA ASN A 275 -16.26 30.81 -0.62
C ASN A 275 -16.83 30.77 0.80
N ASN A 276 -18.10 30.43 0.94
CA ASN A 276 -18.76 30.29 2.24
C ASN A 276 -18.03 29.27 3.13
N GLU A 277 -17.54 28.18 2.53
CA GLU A 277 -16.78 27.14 3.24
C GLU A 277 -15.41 27.65 3.72
N GLN A 278 -14.74 28.50 2.93
CA GLN A 278 -13.47 29.13 3.27
C GLN A 278 -13.64 30.10 4.46
N SER A 279 -14.71 30.91 4.45
CA SER A 279 -15.03 31.84 5.53
C SER A 279 -15.38 31.12 6.84
N ASP A 280 -16.23 30.10 6.79
CA ASP A 280 -16.55 29.29 7.98
C ASP A 280 -15.32 28.57 8.53
N PHE A 281 -14.48 28.02 7.65
CA PHE A 281 -13.23 27.39 8.06
C PHE A 281 -12.25 28.39 8.70
N LEU A 282 -12.16 29.60 8.16
CA LEU A 282 -11.37 30.69 8.73
C LEU A 282 -11.84 31.02 10.16
N HIS A 283 -13.15 31.17 10.37
CA HIS A 283 -13.70 31.40 11.70
C HIS A 283 -13.43 30.26 12.68
N ARG A 284 -13.54 29.01 12.23
CA ARG A 284 -13.21 27.82 13.05
C ARG A 284 -11.74 27.78 13.43
N LEU A 285 -10.83 28.10 12.50
CA LEU A 285 -9.40 28.13 12.76
C LEU A 285 -9.00 29.24 13.74
N PHE A 286 -9.73 30.35 13.76
CA PHE A 286 -9.54 31.43 14.75
C PHE A 286 -9.93 31.05 16.18
N LEU A 287 -10.76 30.02 16.36
CA LEU A 287 -11.12 29.50 17.69
C LEU A 287 -10.04 28.57 18.27
N ASP A 288 -9.11 28.07 17.45
CA ASP A 288 -8.03 27.19 17.88
C ASP A 288 -6.96 27.97 18.68
N LYS A 289 -6.77 27.59 19.95
CA LYS A 289 -5.78 28.24 20.85
C LYS A 289 -4.34 28.09 20.35
N ASN A 290 -4.03 27.00 19.64
CA ASN A 290 -2.70 26.73 19.11
C ASN A 290 -2.26 27.73 18.02
N LEU A 291 -3.18 28.53 17.47
CA LEU A 291 -2.85 29.61 16.54
C LEU A 291 -2.06 30.74 17.23
N GLU A 292 -2.15 30.86 18.55
CA GLU A 292 -1.38 31.83 19.33
C GLU A 292 0.12 31.51 19.37
N GLU A 293 0.50 30.25 19.15
CA GLU A 293 1.91 29.85 19.06
C GLU A 293 2.59 30.31 17.77
N VAL A 294 1.80 30.76 16.78
CA VAL A 294 2.29 31.24 15.49
C VAL A 294 1.73 32.65 15.20
N PRO A 295 2.18 33.66 15.97
CA PRO A 295 1.55 34.99 15.99
C PRO A 295 1.56 35.69 14.63
N LYS A 296 2.62 35.51 13.82
CA LYS A 296 2.73 36.16 12.52
C LYS A 296 1.74 35.62 11.48
N TYR A 297 1.44 34.33 11.55
CA TYR A 297 0.44 33.70 10.67
C TYR A 297 -0.98 34.03 11.13
N LYS A 298 -1.18 34.21 12.45
CA LYS A 298 -2.42 34.76 13.02
C LYS A 298 -2.67 36.19 12.54
N ASP A 299 -1.65 37.04 12.52
CA ASP A 299 -1.75 38.42 12.03
C ASP A 299 -2.11 38.46 10.53
N LEU A 300 -1.52 37.57 9.74
CA LEU A 300 -1.88 37.41 8.32
C LEU A 300 -3.36 37.05 8.19
N LEU A 301 -3.81 36.00 8.88
CA LEU A 301 -5.21 35.59 8.90
C LEU A 301 -6.16 36.68 9.39
N GLN A 302 -5.72 37.51 10.34
CA GLN A 302 -6.56 38.55 10.93
C GLN A 302 -6.84 39.64 9.90
N ARG A 303 -5.85 39.96 9.07
CA ARG A 303 -6.03 40.88 7.93
C ARG A 303 -7.03 40.35 6.90
N PHE A 304 -7.04 39.04 6.66
CA PHE A 304 -8.03 38.37 5.81
C PHE A 304 -9.41 38.18 6.48
N LYS A 305 -9.51 38.41 7.79
CA LYS A 305 -10.80 38.41 8.52
C LYS A 305 -11.46 39.78 8.51
N THR A 306 -10.65 40.83 8.65
CA THR A 306 -11.11 42.22 8.60
C THR A 306 -11.43 42.60 7.17
N GLN A 307 -12.61 43.16 6.90
CA GLN A 307 -12.99 43.71 5.58
C GLN A 307 -12.27 45.05 5.30
N GLU A 308 -10.97 45.11 5.58
CA GLU A 308 -10.12 46.28 5.38
C GLU A 308 -9.29 46.08 4.11
N LEU A 309 -9.17 47.13 3.30
CA LEU A 309 -8.46 47.07 2.02
C LEU A 309 -6.97 46.78 2.25
N ILE A 310 -6.49 45.62 1.79
CA ILE A 310 -5.10 45.23 2.03
C ILE A 310 -4.22 45.69 0.87
N HIS A 311 -3.29 46.62 1.14
CA HIS A 311 -2.30 47.00 0.14
C HIS A 311 -1.23 45.91 -0.03
N TRP A 312 -1.14 45.34 -1.23
CA TRP A 312 -0.14 44.32 -1.61
C TRP A 312 1.32 44.71 -1.22
N LYS A 313 1.66 46.00 -1.31
CA LYS A 313 3.00 46.52 -0.95
C LYS A 313 3.32 46.34 0.55
N ASP A 314 2.31 46.36 1.41
CA ASP A 314 2.49 46.19 2.85
C ASP A 314 2.64 44.70 3.22
N ILE A 315 1.97 43.80 2.49
CA ILE A 315 2.18 42.36 2.64
C ILE A 315 3.59 41.98 2.19
N LEU A 316 4.06 42.50 1.05
CA LEU A 316 5.41 42.25 0.56
C LEU A 316 6.48 42.68 1.58
N LYS A 317 6.36 43.87 2.16
CA LYS A 317 7.36 44.36 3.12
C LYS A 317 7.42 43.55 4.42
N HIS A 318 6.27 43.08 4.91
CA HIS A 318 6.19 42.42 6.21
C HIS A 318 6.31 40.89 6.15
N PHE A 319 5.84 40.25 5.08
CA PHE A 319 5.70 38.79 5.01
C PHE A 319 6.57 38.12 3.94
N GLU A 320 7.13 38.85 2.95
CA GLU A 320 7.88 38.22 1.84
C GLU A 320 9.12 37.46 2.30
N ASN A 321 9.89 38.02 3.23
CA ASN A 321 11.11 37.38 3.72
C ASN A 321 10.83 36.12 4.54
N GLU A 322 9.72 36.10 5.29
CA GLU A 322 9.37 34.98 6.16
C GLU A 322 8.67 33.85 5.38
N LEU A 323 7.81 34.22 4.42
CA LEU A 323 7.09 33.27 3.58
C LEU A 323 7.99 32.59 2.55
N LYS A 324 8.97 33.31 1.97
CA LYS A 324 9.86 32.76 0.93
C LYS A 324 11.13 32.11 1.45
N ASN A 325 11.71 32.60 2.55
CA ASN A 325 13.02 32.13 3.02
C ASN A 325 12.94 31.34 4.34
N GLY A 326 11.82 31.38 5.07
CA GLY A 326 11.75 30.86 6.45
C GLY A 326 12.63 31.67 7.41
N SER A 327 12.40 31.49 8.72
CA SER A 327 13.26 32.09 9.76
C SER A 327 14.17 31.03 10.38
N LYS A 328 15.24 31.43 11.06
CA LYS A 328 16.25 30.52 11.64
C LYS A 328 15.71 29.52 12.68
N ASP A 329 14.56 29.80 13.28
CA ASP A 329 13.86 28.90 14.22
C ASP A 329 12.64 28.20 13.59
N ASP A 330 12.32 28.50 12.34
CA ASP A 330 11.06 28.15 11.69
C ASP A 330 11.32 27.75 10.22
N LEU A 331 11.44 26.45 9.99
CA LEU A 331 11.56 25.86 8.65
C LEU A 331 10.48 26.42 7.70
N ALA A 332 10.92 26.89 6.53
CA ALA A 332 10.03 27.32 5.47
C ALA A 332 9.11 26.15 5.09
N THR A 333 7.81 26.41 5.01
CA THR A 333 6.80 25.41 4.64
C THR A 333 6.90 24.97 3.17
N ASN A 334 7.93 25.36 2.41
CA ASN A 334 8.11 25.07 0.99
C ASN A 334 6.94 25.45 0.04
N VAL A 335 5.81 25.96 0.57
CA VAL A 335 4.62 26.40 -0.19
C VAL A 335 4.96 27.56 -1.14
N PHE A 336 5.89 28.42 -0.73
CA PHE A 336 6.41 29.52 -1.55
C PHE A 336 7.91 29.37 -1.86
N ALA A 337 8.41 28.12 -1.88
CA ALA A 337 9.78 27.84 -2.28
C ALA A 337 10.03 28.37 -3.71
N LYS A 338 11.30 28.55 -4.07
CA LYS A 338 11.72 28.98 -5.43
C LYS A 338 11.48 27.90 -6.51
N THR A 339 10.55 26.98 -6.31
CA THR A 339 10.05 26.02 -7.29
C THR A 339 9.05 26.71 -8.23
N GLU A 340 8.82 26.12 -9.41
CA GLU A 340 7.85 26.68 -10.37
C GLU A 340 6.44 26.78 -9.78
N ASP A 341 6.07 25.83 -8.92
CA ASP A 341 4.78 25.81 -8.24
C ASP A 341 4.70 26.85 -7.13
N GLY A 342 5.78 27.08 -6.38
CA GLY A 342 5.83 28.15 -5.37
C GLY A 342 5.78 29.56 -5.99
N LYS A 343 6.30 29.75 -7.21
CA LYS A 343 6.13 31.00 -7.97
C LYS A 343 4.68 31.21 -8.41
N LYS A 344 4.01 30.15 -8.90
CA LYS A 344 2.60 30.20 -9.27
C LYS A 344 1.70 30.44 -8.06
N SER A 345 1.96 29.77 -6.93
CA SER A 345 1.26 30.02 -5.67
C SER A 345 1.47 31.45 -5.17
N TRP A 346 2.64 32.05 -5.42
CA TRP A 346 2.89 33.46 -5.10
C TRP A 346 2.10 34.43 -5.99
N ASP A 347 1.95 34.11 -7.28
CA ASP A 347 1.13 34.89 -8.21
C ASP A 347 -0.37 34.73 -7.89
N ASP A 348 -0.82 33.53 -7.55
CA ASP A 348 -2.18 33.27 -7.09
C ASP A 348 -2.46 34.05 -5.79
N PHE A 349 -1.52 34.06 -4.83
CA PHE A 349 -1.62 34.86 -3.61
C PHE A 349 -1.79 36.36 -3.92
N LYS A 350 -1.06 36.88 -4.91
CA LYS A 350 -1.20 38.27 -5.36
C LYS A 350 -2.58 38.56 -5.90
N ILE A 351 -3.15 37.66 -6.69
CA ILE A 351 -4.52 37.79 -7.20
C ILE A 351 -5.50 37.78 -6.03
N ARG A 352 -5.36 36.87 -5.06
CA ARG A 352 -6.27 36.78 -3.90
C ARG A 352 -6.23 38.01 -2.99
N VAL A 353 -5.06 38.61 -2.80
CA VAL A 353 -4.94 39.85 -2.02
C VAL A 353 -5.58 41.04 -2.75
N VAL A 354 -5.60 41.04 -4.08
CA VAL A 354 -6.25 42.09 -4.87
C VAL A 354 -7.76 41.86 -5.00
N GLU A 355 -8.22 40.60 -4.92
CA GLU A 355 -9.65 40.23 -4.89
C GLU A 355 -10.31 40.50 -3.54
N HIS A 356 -9.55 40.49 -2.43
CA HIS A 356 -10.03 40.83 -1.10
C HIS A 356 -10.17 42.34 -0.91
#